data_AF-A0A0J9GUI4-F1
#
_entry.id   AF-A0A0J9GUI4-F1
#
_cell.length_a   1.000
_cell.length_b   1.000
_cell.length_c   1.000
_cell.angle_alpha   90.00
_cell.angle_beta   90.00
_cell.angle_gamma   90.00
#
_symmetry.space_group_name_H-M   'P 1'
#
loop_
_entity.id
_entity.type
_entity.pdbx_description
1 polymer ?
#
loop_
_entity_poly.entity_id
_entity_poly.type
_entity_poly.pdbx_seq_one_letter_code
_entity_poly.pdbx_strand_id
1 'polypeptide(L)'
;MGFIRAIRETLRGEPEETQLTPQALYAAALEQQYPKEKMQEVKLQTRFTYTEGPMIFLGQQIVKGMQEAGYPSRVVFGRRTAERQAKLYAKGRTAPGRKVTRAGPWESAHQFDDAVDICHKSKGWDVSKDYWETLASVVRIVGEVFDVQLEHGHYWRFKDSAHIELNDWKANRARLERIWAEEEADRIRAGDPPGIVKRHFNQSELWERFCEVLPDVAKRHSRRGG
;
A
#
# COMPACT_ATOMS: atom_id res chain seq x y z
N MET A 1 -7.03 1.38 22.88
CA MET A 1 -8.33 0.75 22.61
C MET A 1 -8.39 0.43 21.13
N GLY A 2 -8.09 -0.82 20.79
CA GLY A 2 -7.51 -1.22 19.51
C GLY A 2 -8.52 -1.55 18.40
N PHE A 3 -8.01 -1.48 17.18
CA PHE A 3 -8.54 -1.93 15.87
C PHE A 3 -9.64 -3.02 15.94
N ILE A 4 -9.49 -4.01 16.81
CA ILE A 4 -10.43 -5.12 17.02
C ILE A 4 -11.81 -4.66 17.55
N ARG A 5 -11.88 -3.61 18.39
CA ARG A 5 -13.14 -3.11 18.95
C ARG A 5 -13.99 -2.40 17.89
N ALA A 6 -13.35 -1.60 17.03
CA ALA A 6 -14.02 -0.89 15.94
C ALA A 6 -14.62 -1.89 14.93
N ILE A 7 -13.87 -2.94 14.57
CA ILE A 7 -14.37 -4.03 13.70
C ILE A 7 -15.59 -4.74 14.31
N ARG A 8 -15.61 -4.95 15.64
CA ARG A 8 -16.74 -5.61 16.33
C ARG A 8 -17.98 -4.72 16.49
N GLU A 9 -17.82 -3.40 16.50
CA GLU A 9 -18.93 -2.46 16.70
C GLU A 9 -19.69 -2.18 15.38
N THR A 10 -19.03 -2.24 14.22
CA THR A 10 -19.67 -2.07 12.89
C THR A 10 -20.60 -3.23 12.50
N LEU A 11 -20.46 -4.42 13.12
CA LEU A 11 -21.21 -5.64 12.80
C LEU A 11 -22.65 -5.70 13.37
N ARG A 12 -23.19 -4.60 13.93
CA ARG A 12 -24.46 -4.61 14.70
C ARG A 12 -25.66 -3.87 14.07
N GLY A 13 -25.66 -3.58 12.76
CA GLY A 13 -26.78 -2.86 12.13
C GLY A 13 -27.26 -3.45 10.80
N GLU A 14 -28.42 -4.12 10.89
CA GLU A 14 -29.48 -4.44 9.89
C GLU A 14 -29.14 -5.15 8.53
N PRO A 15 -30.04 -6.03 8.02
CA PRO A 15 -29.78 -6.91 6.88
C PRO A 15 -30.48 -6.47 5.58
N GLU A 16 -29.78 -6.45 4.44
CA GLU A 16 -30.43 -6.53 3.11
C GLU A 16 -29.48 -7.08 2.01
N GLU A 17 -29.99 -8.08 1.29
CA GLU A 17 -29.59 -8.65 -0.01
C GLU A 17 -28.10 -8.97 -0.33
N THR A 18 -27.73 -10.23 -0.05
CA THR A 18 -26.97 -11.17 -0.92
C THR A 18 -25.76 -10.70 -1.75
N GLN A 19 -24.91 -9.83 -1.20
CA GLN A 19 -23.46 -9.90 -1.42
C GLN A 19 -22.78 -9.91 -0.06
N LEU A 20 -22.00 -10.96 0.24
CA LEU A 20 -21.20 -11.00 1.47
C LEU A 20 -20.32 -9.75 1.51
N THR A 21 -20.56 -8.86 2.49
CA THR A 21 -19.77 -7.65 2.69
C THR A 21 -18.29 -8.00 2.89
N PRO A 22 -17.32 -7.11 2.61
CA PRO A 22 -15.91 -7.34 2.93
C PRO A 22 -15.69 -7.91 4.34
N GLN A 23 -16.48 -7.40 5.30
CA GLN A 23 -16.48 -7.78 6.69
C GLN A 23 -17.06 -9.19 6.91
N ALA A 24 -18.14 -9.55 6.21
CA ALA A 24 -18.70 -10.90 6.24
C ALA A 24 -17.77 -11.93 5.57
N LEU A 25 -17.09 -11.57 4.47
CA LEU A 25 -16.06 -12.41 3.85
C LEU A 25 -14.87 -12.63 4.79
N TYR A 26 -14.42 -11.58 5.47
CA TYR A 26 -13.38 -11.66 6.48
C TYR A 26 -13.80 -12.54 7.67
N ALA A 27 -15.02 -12.37 8.18
CA ALA A 27 -15.56 -13.20 9.26
C ALA A 27 -15.71 -14.67 8.85
N ALA A 28 -16.22 -14.95 7.65
CA ALA A 28 -16.34 -16.31 7.13
C ALA A 28 -14.95 -16.97 6.92
N ALA A 29 -13.94 -16.20 6.50
CA ALA A 29 -12.56 -16.68 6.39
C ALA A 29 -11.99 -17.05 7.78
N LEU A 30 -12.29 -16.25 8.81
CA LEU A 30 -11.95 -16.60 10.19
C LEU A 30 -12.63 -17.90 10.61
N GLU A 31 -13.95 -18.02 10.41
CA GLU A 31 -14.74 -19.18 10.81
C GLU A 31 -14.32 -20.50 10.14
N GLN A 32 -14.01 -20.47 8.83
CA GLN A 32 -13.53 -21.65 8.10
C GLN A 32 -12.19 -22.20 8.63
N GLN A 33 -11.39 -21.38 9.32
CA GLN A 33 -10.05 -21.76 9.78
C GLN A 33 -10.01 -22.42 11.16
N TYR A 34 -11.09 -22.37 11.95
CA TYR A 34 -11.12 -22.85 13.34
C TYR A 34 -11.25 -24.37 13.59
N PRO A 35 -11.03 -25.30 12.63
CA PRO A 35 -10.81 -26.70 13.00
C PRO A 35 -9.40 -27.19 12.61
N LYS A 36 -8.30 -26.56 13.07
CA LYS A 36 -6.96 -27.18 13.07
C LYS A 36 -6.11 -26.75 14.28
N GLU A 37 -6.10 -27.60 15.31
CA GLU A 37 -5.34 -27.52 16.59
C GLU A 37 -3.80 -27.55 16.46
N LYS A 38 -3.20 -27.19 15.31
CA LYS A 38 -1.74 -27.27 15.09
C LYS A 38 -1.14 -26.11 14.29
N MET A 39 -1.63 -24.88 14.48
CA MET A 39 -0.92 -23.71 13.98
C MET A 39 0.10 -23.21 15.02
N GLN A 40 1.35 -23.06 14.59
CA GLN A 40 2.33 -22.25 15.32
C GLN A 40 1.75 -20.85 15.58
N GLU A 41 2.05 -20.26 16.75
CA GLU A 41 1.58 -18.92 17.09
C GLU A 41 1.80 -17.93 15.93
N VAL A 42 0.74 -17.22 15.56
CA VAL A 42 0.78 -16.24 14.48
C VAL A 42 1.67 -15.07 14.91
N LYS A 43 2.82 -14.89 14.26
CA LYS A 43 3.66 -13.70 14.47
C LYS A 43 3.04 -12.50 13.74
N LEU A 44 2.29 -11.70 14.50
CA LEU A 44 1.61 -10.50 14.01
C LEU A 44 2.59 -9.34 13.76
N GLN A 45 2.24 -8.49 12.80
CA GLN A 45 2.82 -7.17 12.59
C GLN A 45 2.40 -6.28 13.77
N THR A 46 3.37 -5.97 14.63
CA THR A 46 3.14 -5.21 15.88
C THR A 46 3.89 -3.88 15.90
N ARG A 47 4.83 -3.66 14.98
CA ARG A 47 5.60 -2.41 14.84
C ARG A 47 5.21 -1.72 13.55
N PHE A 48 5.07 -0.40 13.58
CA PHE A 48 4.69 0.38 12.42
C PHE A 48 5.74 1.44 12.11
N THR A 49 6.05 1.59 10.83
CA THR A 49 6.97 2.58 10.29
C THR A 49 6.17 3.80 9.86
N TYR A 50 6.54 4.97 10.38
CA TYR A 50 5.88 6.25 10.09
C TYR A 50 6.73 7.14 9.17
N THR A 51 8.01 6.80 8.98
CA THR A 51 9.03 7.61 8.30
C THR A 51 9.17 7.29 6.80
N GLU A 52 8.49 6.27 6.31
CA GLU A 52 8.55 5.83 4.90
C GLU A 52 7.27 6.19 4.13
N GLY A 53 6.60 7.26 4.56
CA GLY A 53 5.35 7.73 3.96
C GLY A 53 4.11 6.93 4.39
N PRO A 54 2.92 7.41 4.00
CA PRO A 54 1.65 6.84 4.46
C PRO A 54 1.42 5.43 3.94
N MET A 55 1.87 5.11 2.72
CA MET A 55 1.54 3.83 2.10
C MET A 55 2.27 2.65 2.76
N ILE A 56 3.49 2.83 3.27
CA ILE A 56 4.17 1.79 4.05
C ILE A 56 3.41 1.50 5.35
N PHE A 57 2.95 2.54 6.05
CA PHE A 57 2.13 2.38 7.24
C PHE A 57 0.83 1.64 6.93
N LEU A 58 0.08 2.06 5.89
CA LEU A 58 -1.15 1.41 5.46
C LEU A 58 -0.89 -0.04 5.03
N GLY A 59 0.19 -0.30 4.29
CA GLY A 59 0.62 -1.64 3.92
C GLY A 59 0.88 -2.54 5.13
N GLN A 60 1.48 -2.01 6.20
CA GLN A 60 1.66 -2.75 7.45
C GLN A 60 0.34 -2.99 8.20
N GLN A 61 -0.62 -2.08 8.13
CA GLN A 61 -1.99 -2.31 8.66
C GLN A 61 -2.69 -3.44 7.89
N ILE A 62 -2.56 -3.45 6.56
CA ILE A 62 -3.11 -4.51 5.70
C ILE A 62 -2.44 -5.85 6.02
N VAL A 63 -1.10 -5.88 6.15
CA VAL A 63 -0.37 -7.09 6.56
C VAL A 63 -0.86 -7.60 7.92
N LYS A 64 -1.09 -6.70 8.89
CA LYS A 64 -1.63 -7.07 10.19
C LYS A 64 -3.02 -7.71 10.04
N GLY A 65 -3.94 -7.09 9.29
CA GLY A 65 -5.28 -7.65 9.05
C GLY A 65 -5.24 -9.01 8.35
N MET A 66 -4.35 -9.17 7.37
CA MET A 66 -4.14 -10.48 6.70
C MET A 66 -3.65 -11.55 7.67
N GLN A 67 -2.70 -11.22 8.55
CA GLN A 67 -2.20 -12.17 9.54
C GLN A 67 -3.25 -12.50 10.60
N GLU A 68 -4.09 -11.55 10.99
CA GLU A 68 -5.25 -11.78 11.86
C GLU A 68 -6.29 -12.72 11.21
N ALA A 69 -6.46 -12.65 9.89
CA ALA A 69 -7.22 -13.63 9.09
C ALA A 69 -6.48 -14.95 8.82
N GLY A 70 -5.34 -15.19 9.46
CA GLY A 70 -4.55 -16.41 9.29
C GLY A 70 -3.89 -16.58 7.92
N TYR A 71 -3.65 -15.47 7.20
CA TYR A 71 -2.88 -15.43 5.95
C TYR A 71 -1.53 -14.72 6.16
N PRO A 72 -0.44 -15.46 6.44
CA PRO A 72 0.88 -14.88 6.68
C PRO A 72 1.37 -14.05 5.49
N SER A 73 1.45 -12.73 5.69
CA SER A 73 1.74 -11.78 4.61
C SER A 73 2.91 -10.86 4.96
N ARG A 74 3.51 -10.24 3.94
CA ARG A 74 4.51 -9.17 4.08
C ARG A 74 4.42 -8.20 2.91
N VAL A 75 4.85 -6.97 3.14
CA VAL A 75 5.20 -6.05 2.04
C VAL A 75 6.45 -6.60 1.34
N VAL A 76 6.35 -6.85 0.03
CA VAL A 76 7.45 -7.34 -0.80
C VAL A 76 8.13 -6.19 -1.52
N PHE A 77 7.35 -5.22 -2.00
CA PHE A 77 7.86 -4.01 -2.64
C PHE A 77 7.12 -2.78 -2.11
N GLY A 78 7.88 -1.72 -1.84
CA GLY A 78 7.39 -0.38 -1.52
C GLY A 78 7.95 0.61 -2.52
N ARG A 79 8.74 1.60 -2.05
CA ARG A 79 9.48 2.53 -2.90
C ARG A 79 10.28 1.80 -3.98
N ARG A 80 10.20 2.29 -5.21
CA ARG A 80 10.98 1.80 -6.35
C ARG A 80 11.64 2.97 -7.08
N THR A 81 12.93 2.85 -7.39
CA THR A 81 13.63 3.90 -8.14
C THR A 81 13.28 3.89 -9.62
N ALA A 82 13.50 5.03 -10.29
CA ALA A 82 13.31 5.16 -11.72
C ALA A 82 14.22 4.24 -12.54
N GLU A 83 15.45 4.04 -12.10
CA GLU A 83 16.41 3.13 -12.74
C GLU A 83 15.93 1.68 -12.58
N ARG A 84 15.41 1.32 -11.40
CA ARG A 84 14.82 0.00 -11.19
C ARG A 84 13.59 -0.19 -12.05
N GLN A 85 12.72 0.81 -12.16
CA GLN A 85 11.55 0.76 -13.04
C GLN A 85 11.96 0.62 -14.52
N ALA A 86 12.98 1.36 -14.97
CA ALA A 86 13.54 1.24 -16.32
C ALA A 86 14.00 -0.19 -16.63
N LYS A 87 14.73 -0.81 -15.69
CA LYS A 87 15.18 -2.21 -15.80
C LYS A 87 14.01 -3.20 -15.88
N LEU A 88 12.95 -2.99 -15.11
CA LEU A 88 11.74 -3.83 -15.18
C LEU A 88 10.98 -3.63 -16.50
N TYR A 89 10.86 -2.39 -16.96
CA TYR A 89 10.22 -2.04 -18.22
C TYR A 89 10.96 -2.64 -19.42
N ALA A 90 12.29 -2.68 -19.39
CA ALA A 90 13.12 -3.28 -20.44
C ALA A 90 12.88 -4.79 -20.65
N LYS A 91 12.48 -5.54 -19.61
CA LYS A 91 12.25 -6.99 -19.71
C LYS A 91 11.17 -7.33 -20.73
N GLY A 92 11.48 -8.25 -21.65
CA GLY A 92 10.60 -8.65 -22.76
C GLY A 92 10.39 -7.55 -23.80
N ARG A 93 11.22 -6.49 -23.78
CA ARG A 93 11.27 -5.42 -24.79
C ARG A 93 12.68 -5.31 -25.36
N THR A 94 13.61 -4.80 -24.56
CA THR A 94 15.02 -4.58 -24.90
C THR A 94 15.99 -5.43 -24.06
N ALA A 95 15.48 -6.12 -23.04
CA ALA A 95 16.20 -7.07 -22.21
C ALA A 95 15.43 -8.42 -22.14
N PRO A 96 16.12 -9.55 -21.92
CA PRO A 96 15.46 -10.86 -21.84
C PRO A 96 14.50 -10.98 -20.64
N GLY A 97 13.54 -11.90 -20.74
CA GLY A 97 12.55 -12.19 -19.70
C GLY A 97 11.11 -11.80 -20.07
N ARG A 98 10.15 -12.12 -19.19
CA ARG A 98 8.73 -11.78 -19.39
C ARG A 98 8.49 -10.28 -19.11
N LYS A 99 7.54 -9.68 -19.82
CA LYS A 99 7.05 -8.32 -19.50
C LYS A 99 6.34 -8.37 -18.15
N VAL A 100 6.91 -7.67 -17.16
CA VAL A 100 6.38 -7.62 -15.78
C VAL A 100 5.75 -6.29 -15.42
N THR A 101 5.86 -5.28 -16.30
CA THR A 101 5.23 -3.97 -16.11
C THR A 101 4.93 -3.30 -17.44
N ARG A 102 3.92 -2.41 -17.42
CA ARG A 102 3.58 -1.50 -18.52
C ARG A 102 4.06 -0.07 -18.29
N ALA A 103 4.44 0.27 -17.05
CA ALA A 103 4.90 1.61 -16.68
C ALA A 103 6.41 1.76 -16.97
N GLY A 104 6.77 2.82 -17.68
CA GLY A 104 8.14 3.28 -17.81
C GLY A 104 8.63 4.01 -16.56
N PRO A 105 9.85 4.60 -16.62
CA PRO A 105 10.39 5.40 -15.54
C PRO A 105 9.50 6.63 -15.27
N TRP A 106 9.12 6.79 -14.00
CA TRP A 106 8.25 7.84 -13.45
C TRP A 106 6.77 7.70 -13.84
N GLU A 107 6.34 6.49 -14.18
CA GLU A 107 4.97 6.19 -14.58
C GLU A 107 4.27 5.18 -13.64
N SER A 108 4.86 4.88 -12.49
CA SER A 108 4.31 3.95 -11.50
C SER A 108 4.23 4.59 -10.11
N ALA A 109 3.13 4.36 -9.38
CA ALA A 109 2.91 4.84 -8.02
C ALA A 109 4.03 4.47 -7.03
N HIS A 110 4.73 3.34 -7.23
CA HIS A 110 5.88 2.96 -6.40
C HIS A 110 7.03 3.98 -6.42
N GLN A 111 7.14 4.77 -7.49
CA GLN A 111 8.18 5.79 -7.60
C GLN A 111 7.82 7.07 -6.84
N PHE A 112 6.57 7.19 -6.43
CA PHE A 112 5.99 8.30 -5.69
C PHE A 112 5.65 7.92 -4.24
N ASP A 113 6.20 6.79 -3.74
CA ASP A 113 5.97 6.28 -2.38
C ASP A 113 4.51 5.95 -2.03
N ASP A 114 3.64 5.89 -3.05
CA ASP A 114 2.20 5.78 -2.91
C ASP A 114 1.67 4.39 -3.29
N ALA A 115 2.55 3.38 -3.42
CA ALA A 115 2.15 1.99 -3.66
C ALA A 115 3.00 0.95 -2.90
N VAL A 116 2.36 -0.18 -2.60
CA VAL A 116 2.98 -1.38 -2.04
C VAL A 116 2.49 -2.64 -2.75
N ASP A 117 3.37 -3.63 -2.82
CA ASP A 117 3.03 -4.99 -3.21
C ASP A 117 3.03 -5.87 -1.98
N ILE A 118 1.91 -6.54 -1.69
CA ILE A 118 1.77 -7.47 -0.56
C ILE A 118 1.61 -8.89 -1.09
N CYS A 119 2.40 -9.81 -0.53
CA CYS A 119 2.31 -11.23 -0.85
C CYS A 119 2.50 -12.12 0.38
N HIS A 120 2.23 -13.40 0.20
CA HIS A 120 2.41 -14.37 1.26
C HIS A 120 3.89 -14.48 1.64
N LYS A 121 4.16 -14.55 2.95
CA LYS A 121 5.52 -14.45 3.51
C LYS A 121 6.52 -15.46 2.91
N SER A 122 6.13 -16.73 2.83
CA SER A 122 6.96 -17.82 2.26
C SER A 122 6.63 -18.17 0.80
N LYS A 123 5.34 -18.26 0.45
CA LYS A 123 4.89 -18.68 -0.89
C LYS A 123 4.96 -17.58 -1.97
N GLY A 124 5.15 -16.31 -1.58
CA GLY A 124 5.12 -15.21 -2.55
C GLY A 124 3.78 -15.13 -3.28
N TRP A 125 3.81 -15.23 -4.61
CA TRP A 125 2.63 -15.17 -5.49
C TRP A 125 1.92 -16.53 -5.67
N ASP A 126 2.53 -17.63 -5.22
CA ASP A 126 1.96 -18.98 -5.37
C ASP A 126 0.97 -19.30 -4.24
N VAL A 127 -0.21 -18.69 -4.33
CA VAL A 127 -1.24 -18.70 -3.28
C VAL A 127 -2.63 -18.96 -3.86
N SER A 128 -3.57 -19.35 -3.00
CA SER A 128 -4.94 -19.62 -3.39
C SER A 128 -5.69 -18.35 -3.83
N LYS A 129 -6.82 -18.55 -4.53
CA LYS A 129 -7.77 -17.46 -4.81
C LYS A 129 -8.22 -16.76 -3.53
N ASP A 130 -8.53 -17.52 -2.48
CA ASP A 130 -9.01 -17.00 -1.20
C ASP A 130 -8.01 -16.06 -0.53
N TYR A 131 -6.70 -16.28 -0.70
CA TYR A 131 -5.68 -15.34 -0.22
C TYR A 131 -5.86 -13.96 -0.87
N TRP A 132 -6.05 -13.92 -2.19
CA TRP A 132 -6.19 -12.66 -2.93
C TRP A 132 -7.53 -11.96 -2.66
N GLU A 133 -8.63 -12.71 -2.54
CA GLU A 133 -9.95 -12.15 -2.17
C GLU A 133 -9.95 -11.63 -0.73
N THR A 134 -9.23 -12.30 0.18
CA THR A 134 -9.03 -11.81 1.54
C THR A 134 -8.18 -10.55 1.55
N LEU A 135 -7.09 -10.51 0.78
CA LEU A 135 -6.29 -9.29 0.64
C LEU A 135 -7.14 -8.11 0.14
N ALA A 136 -7.96 -8.33 -0.87
CA ALA A 136 -8.88 -7.31 -1.38
C ALA A 136 -9.89 -6.82 -0.34
N SER A 137 -10.39 -7.72 0.51
CA SER A 137 -11.30 -7.38 1.60
C SER A 137 -10.60 -6.60 2.71
N VAL A 138 -9.39 -7.01 3.10
CA VAL A 138 -8.59 -6.30 4.10
C VAL A 138 -8.17 -4.91 3.60
N VAL A 139 -7.81 -4.76 2.32
CA VAL A 139 -7.50 -3.45 1.72
C VAL A 139 -8.68 -2.49 1.86
N ARG A 140 -9.90 -2.94 1.54
CA ARG A 140 -11.12 -2.13 1.68
C ARG A 140 -11.37 -1.73 3.14
N ILE A 141 -11.30 -2.69 4.07
CA ILE A 141 -11.49 -2.44 5.51
C ILE A 141 -10.46 -1.44 6.03
N VAL A 142 -9.19 -1.58 5.65
CA VAL A 142 -8.14 -0.62 6.05
C VAL A 142 -8.42 0.76 5.46
N GLY A 143 -8.82 0.85 4.18
CA GLY A 143 -9.22 2.11 3.57
C GLY A 143 -10.34 2.81 4.35
N GLU A 144 -11.40 2.08 4.70
CA GLU A 144 -12.52 2.59 5.51
C GLU A 144 -12.07 3.04 6.92
N VAL A 145 -11.26 2.22 7.61
CA VAL A 145 -10.81 2.51 8.99
C VAL A 145 -9.94 3.77 9.08
N PHE A 146 -9.13 4.02 8.05
CA PHE A 146 -8.24 5.17 8.02
C PHE A 146 -8.80 6.36 7.21
N ASP A 147 -10.01 6.22 6.65
CA ASP A 147 -10.63 7.21 5.76
C ASP A 147 -9.72 7.57 4.56
N VAL A 148 -9.16 6.53 3.92
CA VAL A 148 -8.24 6.66 2.79
C VAL A 148 -8.76 5.83 1.60
N GLN A 149 -8.83 6.47 0.43
CA GLN A 149 -9.19 5.80 -0.81
C GLN A 149 -7.99 5.02 -1.37
N LEU A 150 -8.08 3.69 -1.33
CA LEU A 150 -7.09 2.78 -1.88
C LEU A 150 -7.62 2.10 -3.14
N GLU A 151 -6.80 2.06 -4.19
CA GLU A 151 -7.02 1.20 -5.34
C GLU A 151 -6.27 -0.13 -5.18
N HIS A 152 -6.93 -1.23 -5.54
CA HIS A 152 -6.35 -2.56 -5.48
C HIS A 152 -6.34 -3.22 -6.86
N GLY A 153 -5.16 -3.65 -7.31
CA GLY A 153 -4.97 -4.24 -8.62
C GLY A 153 -5.64 -5.59 -8.86
N HIS A 154 -6.26 -6.20 -7.83
CA HIS A 154 -6.95 -7.48 -7.96
C HIS A 154 -8.14 -7.43 -8.93
N TYR A 155 -8.83 -6.28 -9.04
CA TYR A 155 -10.00 -6.15 -9.92
C TYR A 155 -9.71 -5.39 -11.22
N TRP A 156 -8.45 -5.08 -11.50
CA TRP A 156 -8.06 -4.46 -12.77
C TRP A 156 -8.21 -5.41 -13.95
N ARG A 157 -8.49 -4.86 -15.14
CA ARG A 157 -8.49 -5.61 -16.40
C ARG A 157 -7.13 -6.29 -16.64
N PHE A 158 -6.04 -5.61 -16.29
CA PHE A 158 -4.72 -6.22 -16.19
C PHE A 158 -4.45 -6.51 -14.71
N LYS A 159 -4.91 -7.68 -14.26
CA LYS A 159 -4.90 -8.09 -12.85
C LYS A 159 -3.48 -8.07 -12.28
N ASP A 160 -3.30 -7.32 -11.20
CA ASP A 160 -2.10 -7.28 -10.37
C ASP A 160 -2.50 -7.38 -8.89
N SER A 161 -2.82 -8.60 -8.45
CA SER A 161 -3.44 -8.85 -7.14
C SER A 161 -2.59 -8.43 -5.93
N ALA A 162 -1.28 -8.28 -6.10
CA ALA A 162 -0.38 -7.88 -5.03
C ALA A 162 -0.35 -6.35 -4.85
N HIS A 163 -0.62 -5.60 -5.93
CA HIS A 163 -0.42 -4.16 -6.02
C HIS A 163 -1.56 -3.38 -5.39
N ILE A 164 -1.24 -2.48 -4.47
CA ILE A 164 -2.16 -1.57 -3.79
C ILE A 164 -1.58 -0.16 -3.87
N GLU A 165 -2.39 0.82 -4.26
CA GLU A 165 -1.96 2.22 -4.39
C GLU A 165 -2.95 3.21 -3.76
N LEU A 166 -2.44 4.36 -3.32
CA LEU A 166 -3.27 5.52 -2.98
C LEU A 166 -3.92 6.05 -4.25
N ASN A 167 -5.25 6.21 -4.24
CA ASN A 167 -6.00 6.65 -5.43
C ASN A 167 -5.50 8.01 -5.98
N ASP A 168 -5.08 8.92 -5.11
CA ASP A 168 -4.61 10.26 -5.48
C ASP A 168 -3.14 10.32 -5.92
N TRP A 169 -2.44 9.19 -6.09
CA TRP A 169 -1.00 9.17 -6.42
C TRP A 169 -0.66 9.97 -7.69
N LYS A 170 -1.58 10.03 -8.67
CA LYS A 170 -1.40 10.83 -9.90
C LYS A 170 -1.44 12.33 -9.62
N ALA A 171 -2.30 12.76 -8.69
CA ALA A 171 -2.33 14.14 -8.23
C ALA A 171 -1.05 14.49 -7.45
N ASN A 172 -0.57 13.57 -6.62
CA ASN A 172 0.72 13.70 -5.93
C ASN A 172 1.90 13.78 -6.93
N ARG A 173 1.91 12.93 -7.96
CA ARG A 173 2.86 13.02 -9.08
C ARG A 173 2.83 14.41 -9.73
N ALA A 174 1.66 14.91 -10.09
CA ALA A 174 1.53 16.21 -10.74
C ALA A 174 2.00 17.35 -9.83
N ARG A 175 1.79 17.24 -8.51
CA ARG A 175 2.35 18.18 -7.53
C ARG A 175 3.88 18.15 -7.53
N LEU A 176 4.50 16.97 -7.47
CA LEU A 176 5.95 16.86 -7.49
C LEU A 176 6.56 17.35 -8.80
N GLU A 177 5.91 17.08 -9.93
CA GLU A 177 6.36 17.59 -11.23
C GLU A 177 6.39 19.13 -11.25
N ARG A 178 5.46 19.82 -10.55
CA ARG A 178 5.53 21.28 -10.37
C ARG A 178 6.66 21.71 -9.44
N ILE A 179 6.87 21.01 -8.32
CA ILE A 179 7.96 21.31 -7.39
C ILE A 179 9.31 21.18 -8.09
N TRP A 180 9.56 20.07 -8.79
CA TRP A 180 10.82 19.88 -9.50
C TRP A 180 11.03 20.91 -10.62
N ALA A 181 9.97 21.35 -11.29
CA ALA A 181 10.06 22.42 -12.29
C ALA A 181 10.42 23.77 -11.66
N GLU A 182 9.88 24.10 -10.49
CA GLU A 182 10.22 25.33 -9.77
C GLU A 182 11.65 25.28 -9.21
N GLU A 183 12.04 24.15 -8.61
CA GLU A 183 13.42 23.94 -8.14
C GLU A 183 14.42 24.07 -9.31
N GLU A 184 14.07 23.57 -10.51
CA GLU A 184 14.90 23.72 -11.70
C GLU A 184 14.99 25.19 -12.14
N ALA A 185 13.87 25.92 -12.11
CA ALA A 185 13.85 27.34 -12.41
C ALA A 185 14.68 28.17 -11.42
N ASP A 186 14.64 27.83 -10.12
CA ASP A 186 15.48 28.44 -9.09
C ASP A 186 16.97 28.24 -9.33
N ARG A 187 17.38 27.01 -9.69
CA ARG A 187 18.76 26.72 -10.06
C ARG A 187 19.22 27.57 -11.24
N ILE A 188 18.40 27.65 -12.29
CA ILE A 188 18.69 28.47 -13.46
C ILE A 188 18.82 29.96 -13.06
N ARG A 189 17.92 30.47 -12.21
CA ARG A 189 18.01 31.84 -11.68
C ARG A 189 19.28 32.08 -10.85
N ALA A 190 19.76 31.07 -10.15
CA ALA A 190 21.00 31.11 -9.39
C ALA A 190 22.27 31.00 -10.27
N GLY A 191 22.12 30.81 -11.59
CA GLY A 191 23.23 30.65 -12.53
C GLY A 191 23.77 29.22 -12.64
N ASP A 192 23.12 28.24 -12.00
CA ASP A 192 23.45 26.84 -12.15
C ASP A 192 22.97 26.30 -13.50
N PRO A 193 23.68 25.34 -14.11
CA PRO A 193 23.18 24.65 -15.30
C PRO A 193 21.89 23.85 -14.99
N PRO A 194 20.98 23.67 -15.97
CA PRO A 194 19.84 22.78 -15.84
C PRO A 194 20.30 21.39 -15.39
N GLY A 195 19.61 20.80 -14.41
CA GLY A 195 20.13 19.57 -13.81
C GLY A 195 19.31 18.93 -12.70
N ILE A 196 18.05 19.32 -12.48
CA ILE A 196 17.22 18.56 -11.54
C ILE A 196 16.73 17.31 -12.24
N VAL A 197 17.29 16.18 -11.81
CA VAL A 197 16.71 14.87 -12.08
C VAL A 197 15.52 14.72 -11.14
N LYS A 198 14.36 14.34 -11.68
CA LYS A 198 13.21 13.86 -10.88
C LYS A 198 13.74 12.99 -9.74
N ARG A 199 13.43 13.35 -8.49
CA ARG A 199 14.04 12.75 -7.30
C ARG A 199 12.97 12.14 -6.40
N HIS A 200 13.37 11.25 -5.50
CA HIS A 200 12.45 10.76 -4.48
C HIS A 200 12.21 11.79 -3.37
N PHE A 201 11.15 11.54 -2.60
CA PHE A 201 10.83 12.28 -1.39
C PHE A 201 11.98 12.16 -0.38
N ASN A 202 12.38 13.30 0.17
CA ASN A 202 13.15 13.38 1.39
C ASN A 202 12.26 13.09 2.62
N GLN A 203 12.84 13.02 3.81
CA GLN A 203 12.12 12.65 5.03
C GLN A 203 11.00 13.64 5.40
N SER A 204 11.23 14.94 5.22
CA SER A 204 10.22 15.97 5.49
C SER A 204 9.04 15.85 4.53
N GLU A 205 9.30 15.68 3.24
CA GLU A 205 8.25 15.52 2.22
C GLU A 205 7.44 14.23 2.44
N LEU A 206 8.08 13.14 2.88
CA LEU A 206 7.38 11.91 3.27
C LEU A 206 6.48 12.13 4.49
N TRP A 207 6.94 12.89 5.47
CA TRP A 207 6.16 13.19 6.66
C TRP A 207 5.00 14.14 6.37
N GLU A 208 5.19 15.12 5.50
CA GLU A 208 4.11 15.98 5.01
C GLU A 208 3.06 15.15 4.28
N ARG A 209 3.48 14.29 3.35
CA ARG A 209 2.58 13.34 2.68
C ARG A 209 1.87 12.42 3.67
N PHE A 210 2.56 11.98 4.73
CA PHE A 210 1.95 11.20 5.81
C PHE A 210 0.87 11.99 6.54
N CYS A 211 1.16 13.25 6.92
CA CYS A 211 0.21 14.13 7.59
C CYS A 211 -1.03 14.43 6.72
N GLU A 212 -0.85 14.57 5.40
CA GLU A 212 -1.94 14.79 4.45
C GLU A 212 -2.87 13.59 4.35
N VAL A 213 -2.31 12.38 4.19
CA VAL A 213 -3.10 11.17 3.98
C VAL A 213 -3.66 10.61 5.29
N LEU A 214 -2.94 10.79 6.41
CA LEU A 214 -3.28 10.20 7.71
C LEU A 214 -3.21 11.24 8.85
N PRO A 215 -3.96 12.36 8.77
CA PRO A 215 -3.83 13.47 9.72
C PRO A 215 -4.07 13.06 11.17
N ASP A 216 -5.04 12.18 11.41
CA ASP A 216 -5.38 11.75 12.77
C ASP A 216 -4.41 10.71 13.34
N VAL A 217 -3.72 9.96 12.48
CA VAL A 217 -2.62 9.10 12.91
C VAL A 217 -1.41 9.96 13.26
N ALA A 218 -1.06 10.93 12.40
CA ALA A 218 0.05 11.86 12.63
C ALA A 218 -0.11 12.63 13.95
N LYS A 219 -1.28 13.24 14.19
CA LYS A 219 -1.59 13.95 15.44
C LYS A 219 -1.40 13.08 16.69
N ARG A 220 -1.81 11.81 16.63
CA ARG A 220 -1.66 10.86 17.74
C ARG A 220 -0.21 10.43 17.95
N HIS A 221 0.56 10.29 16.87
CA HIS A 221 1.98 9.95 16.93
C HIS A 221 2.79 11.08 17.59
N SER A 222 2.59 12.33 17.15
CA SER A 222 3.30 13.49 17.69
C SER A 222 3.03 13.72 19.19
N ARG A 223 1.82 13.43 19.68
CA ARG A 223 1.48 13.55 21.11
C ARG A 223 2.15 12.51 22.02
N ARG A 224 2.67 11.41 21.46
CA ARG A 224 3.32 10.32 22.22
C ARG A 224 4.85 10.41 22.21
N GLY A 225 5.41 11.26 21.36
CA GLY A 225 6.86 11.47 21.21
C GLY A 225 7.39 12.76 21.85
N GLY A 226 6.55 13.46 22.63
CA GLY A 226 6.91 14.63 23.43
C GLY A 226 6.84 14.34 24.92
#